data_AF-A0A7S3LW12-F1
#
_entry.id   AF-A0A7S3LW12-F1
#
_cell.length_a   1.000
_cell.length_b   1.000
_cell.length_c   1.000
_cell.angle_alpha   90.00
_cell.angle_beta   90.00
_cell.angle_gamma   90.00
#
_symmetry.space_group_name_H-M   'P 1'
#
loop_
_entity.id
_entity.type
_entity.pdbx_description
1 polymer ?
#
loop_
_entity_poly.entity_id
_entity_poly.type
_entity_poly.pdbx_seq_one_letter_code
_entity_poly.pdbx_strand_id
1 'polypeptide(L)'
;MLASFTREVIMRRPQDFKIACLRNVKHVFPVDHNPFYAGFGNRMTDVIAYQSVGVPEGRILTINPSGEVTGQTNSFGKTSYSSLSSLVDVIFPELPRDERPPDEAFNAFNYWKVPVEDFGEIDF
;
A
#
# COMPACT_ATOMS: atom_id res chain seq x y z
N MET A 1 -21.16 7.90 -3.75
CA MET A 1 -21.08 6.63 -4.50
C MET A 1 -20.98 6.81 -6.02
N LEU A 2 -21.82 7.64 -6.67
CA LEU A 2 -21.78 7.83 -8.13
C LEU A 2 -20.49 8.47 -8.69
N ALA A 3 -19.76 9.25 -7.89
CA ALA A 3 -18.58 9.99 -8.34
C ALA A 3 -17.34 9.11 -8.61
N SER A 4 -17.22 7.92 -7.99
CA SER A 4 -16.10 7.01 -8.27
C SER A 4 -16.33 6.27 -9.59
N PHE A 5 -17.57 5.84 -9.86
CA PHE A 5 -17.96 5.18 -11.10
C PHE A 5 -17.82 6.09 -12.33
N THR A 6 -18.21 7.37 -12.23
CA THR A 6 -18.14 8.28 -13.37
C THR A 6 -16.71 8.73 -13.70
N ARG A 7 -15.79 8.72 -12.73
CA ARG A 7 -14.37 9.04 -12.96
C ARG A 7 -13.65 7.93 -13.73
N GLU A 8 -13.98 6.68 -13.44
CA GLU A 8 -13.38 5.50 -14.07
C GLU A 8 -13.69 5.41 -15.57
N VAL A 9 -14.93 5.76 -15.98
CA VAL A 9 -15.40 5.60 -17.37
C VAL A 9 -15.00 6.78 -18.28
N ILE A 10 -14.77 7.98 -17.74
CA ILE A 10 -14.55 9.21 -18.53
C ILE A 10 -13.05 9.54 -18.74
N MET A 11 -12.17 9.27 -17.78
CA MET A 11 -10.74 9.58 -17.92
C MET A 11 -9.99 8.34 -18.43
N ARG A 12 -9.73 8.29 -19.74
CA ARG A 12 -9.01 7.24 -20.48
C ARG A 12 -7.52 7.04 -20.07
N ARG A 13 -7.15 7.23 -18.79
CA ARG A 13 -5.81 7.01 -18.21
C ARG A 13 -5.91 6.30 -16.85
N PRO A 14 -6.22 4.99 -16.84
CA PRO A 14 -6.35 4.20 -15.60
C PRO A 14 -5.11 4.25 -14.71
N GLN A 15 -3.92 4.42 -15.29
CA GLN A 15 -2.65 4.55 -14.56
C GLN A 15 -2.59 5.80 -13.66
N ASP A 16 -3.11 6.94 -14.10
CA ASP A 16 -3.04 8.19 -13.32
C ASP A 16 -3.92 8.11 -12.07
N PHE A 17 -5.04 7.40 -12.18
CA PHE A 17 -5.95 7.16 -11.05
C PHE A 17 -5.33 6.23 -10.01
N LYS A 18 -4.75 5.11 -10.44
CA LYS A 18 -4.14 4.13 -9.54
C LYS A 18 -2.94 4.74 -8.81
N ILE A 19 -2.10 5.49 -9.51
CA ILE A 19 -0.99 6.25 -8.90
C ILE A 19 -1.50 7.25 -7.87
N ALA A 20 -2.49 8.07 -8.23
CA ALA A 20 -3.06 9.05 -7.30
C ALA A 20 -3.66 8.39 -6.05
N CYS A 21 -4.38 7.29 -6.22
CA CYS A 21 -4.94 6.53 -5.11
C CYS A 21 -3.86 5.95 -4.18
N LEU A 22 -2.85 5.27 -4.74
CA LEU A 22 -1.75 4.71 -3.95
C LEU A 22 -0.96 5.81 -3.22
N ARG A 23 -0.75 6.96 -3.87
CA ARG A 23 -0.14 8.13 -3.23
C ARG A 23 -1.00 8.64 -2.07
N ASN A 24 -2.32 8.76 -2.23
CA ASN A 24 -3.19 9.19 -1.15
C ASN A 24 -3.12 8.24 0.05
N VAL A 25 -3.08 6.93 -0.19
CA VAL A 25 -2.88 5.94 0.87
C VAL A 25 -1.51 6.14 1.55
N LYS A 26 -0.43 6.35 0.79
CA LYS A 26 0.91 6.62 1.34
C LYS A 26 0.92 7.84 2.26
N HIS A 27 0.21 8.91 1.90
CA HIS A 27 0.17 10.15 2.69
C HIS A 27 -0.53 10.03 4.04
N VAL A 28 -1.24 8.93 4.31
CA VAL A 28 -1.80 8.65 5.65
C VAL A 28 -0.74 8.08 6.60
N PHE A 29 0.41 7.65 6.07
CA PHE A 29 1.53 7.14 6.86
C PHE A 29 2.64 8.19 7.02
N PRO A 30 3.51 8.05 8.05
CA PRO A 30 4.68 8.90 8.21
C PRO A 30 5.55 8.95 6.94
N VAL A 31 6.16 10.12 6.66
CA VAL A 31 6.90 10.38 5.41
C VAL A 31 8.11 9.45 5.24
N ASP A 32 8.71 9.05 6.36
CA ASP A 32 9.84 8.13 6.46
C ASP A 32 9.44 6.64 6.35
N HIS A 33 8.15 6.35 6.31
CA HIS A 33 7.62 4.99 6.21
C HIS A 33 6.94 4.74 4.87
N ASN A 34 7.33 3.66 4.17
CA ASN A 34 6.59 3.17 3.01
C ASN A 34 5.67 2.01 3.43
N PRO A 35 4.34 2.20 3.42
CA PRO A 35 3.40 1.15 3.82
C PRO A 35 3.27 0.03 2.78
N PHE A 36 3.79 0.24 1.56
CA PHE A 36 3.66 -0.74 0.48
C PHE A 36 4.85 -1.69 0.44
N TYR A 37 4.63 -2.92 0.90
CA TYR A 37 5.64 -3.98 0.85
C TYR A 37 5.80 -4.62 -0.53
N ALA A 38 4.68 -4.94 -1.20
CA ALA A 38 4.60 -5.63 -2.49
C ALA A 38 3.37 -5.19 -3.28
N GLY A 39 3.34 -5.48 -4.59
CA GLY A 39 2.22 -5.14 -5.47
C GLY A 39 1.85 -6.31 -6.39
N PHE A 40 0.55 -6.60 -6.49
CA PHE A 40 0.00 -7.60 -7.41
C PHE A 40 -0.91 -6.91 -8.42
N GLY A 41 -0.58 -7.03 -9.70
CA GLY A 41 -1.32 -6.43 -10.81
C GLY A 41 -1.60 -7.43 -11.92
N ASN A 42 -2.35 -7.01 -12.92
CA ASN A 42 -2.63 -7.80 -14.12
C ASN A 42 -2.26 -7.06 -15.42
N ARG A 43 -1.81 -5.81 -15.31
CA ARG A 43 -1.39 -4.97 -16.45
C ARG A 43 -0.04 -4.34 -16.18
N MET A 44 0.69 -4.01 -17.25
CA MET A 44 1.94 -3.25 -17.16
C MET A 44 1.75 -1.90 -16.44
N THR A 45 0.57 -1.29 -16.58
CA THR A 45 0.21 -0.05 -15.87
C THR A 45 0.22 -0.20 -14.35
N ASP A 46 -0.03 -1.40 -13.83
CA ASP A 46 0.04 -1.66 -12.39
C ASP A 46 1.49 -1.64 -11.90
N VAL A 47 2.42 -2.17 -12.70
CA VAL A 47 3.85 -2.15 -12.39
C VAL A 47 4.33 -0.71 -12.22
N ILE A 48 3.99 0.15 -13.18
CA ILE A 48 4.30 1.59 -13.13
C ILE A 48 3.68 2.23 -11.88
N ALA A 49 2.43 1.87 -11.55
CA ALA A 49 1.76 2.43 -10.39
C ALA A 49 2.45 2.07 -9.07
N TYR A 50 2.86 0.81 -8.90
CA TYR A 50 3.56 0.35 -7.68
C TYR A 50 4.99 0.92 -7.58
N GLN A 51 5.72 1.00 -8.70
CA GLN A 51 7.03 1.66 -8.74
C GLN A 51 6.92 3.13 -8.30
N SER A 52 5.87 3.84 -8.74
CA SER A 52 5.68 5.27 -8.44
C SER A 52 5.50 5.60 -6.95
N VAL A 53 5.14 4.61 -6.13
CA VAL A 53 4.98 4.76 -4.67
C VAL A 53 6.13 4.12 -3.88
N GLY A 54 7.11 3.53 -4.57
CA GLY A 54 8.35 3.02 -3.98
C GLY A 54 8.35 1.52 -3.69
N VAL A 55 7.47 0.73 -4.31
CA VAL A 55 7.55 -0.73 -4.22
C VAL A 55 8.74 -1.22 -5.06
N PRO A 56 9.67 -2.04 -4.52
CA PRO A 56 10.77 -2.59 -5.28
C PRO A 56 10.29 -3.51 -6.42
N GLU A 57 10.93 -3.47 -7.58
CA GLU A 57 10.52 -4.27 -8.76
C GLU A 57 10.47 -5.77 -8.48
N GLY A 58 11.41 -6.29 -7.67
CA GLY A 58 11.43 -7.69 -7.25
C GLY A 58 10.23 -8.11 -6.38
N ARG A 59 9.38 -7.17 -5.96
CA ARG A 59 8.16 -7.39 -5.17
C ARG A 59 6.89 -6.96 -5.93
N ILE A 60 7.01 -6.71 -7.24
CA ILE A 60 5.86 -6.42 -8.10
C ILE A 60 5.62 -7.63 -9.00
N LEU A 61 4.41 -8.19 -8.90
CA LEU A 61 4.01 -9.42 -9.57
C LEU A 61 2.82 -9.15 -10.49
N THR A 62 2.91 -9.65 -11.71
CA THR A 62 1.85 -9.57 -12.72
C THR A 62 1.21 -10.93 -12.93
N ILE A 63 -0.11 -11.00 -12.81
CA ILE A 63 -0.90 -12.23 -12.96
C ILE A 63 -1.65 -12.20 -14.28
N ASN A 64 -1.53 -13.26 -15.07
CA ASN A 64 -2.33 -13.43 -16.27
C ASN A 64 -3.67 -14.17 -15.98
N PRO A 65 -4.64 -14.12 -16.89
CA PRO A 65 -5.92 -14.82 -16.70
C PRO A 65 -5.81 -16.35 -16.53
N SER A 66 -4.70 -16.95 -16.97
CA SER A 66 -4.40 -18.37 -16.78
C SER A 66 -3.85 -18.70 -15.39
N GLY A 67 -3.66 -17.69 -14.52
CA GLY A 67 -3.13 -17.85 -13.16
C GLY A 67 -1.62 -17.94 -13.08
N GLU A 68 -0.90 -17.66 -14.17
CA GLU A 68 0.56 -17.53 -14.15
C GLU A 68 0.95 -16.17 -13.56
N VAL A 69 1.91 -16.20 -12.64
CA VAL A 69 2.47 -15.06 -11.94
C VAL A 69 3.87 -14.80 -12.51
N THR A 70 4.15 -13.55 -12.86
CA THR A 70 5.44 -13.11 -13.43
C THR A 70 6.00 -11.93 -12.66
N GLY A 71 7.28 -12.00 -12.25
CA GLY A 71 8.02 -10.88 -11.67
C GLY A 71 8.93 -10.21 -12.70
N GLN A 72 9.10 -8.89 -12.62
CA GLN A 72 9.89 -8.12 -13.60
C GLN A 72 11.41 -8.32 -13.45
N THR A 73 11.94 -8.36 -12.22
CA THR A 73 13.38 -8.15 -12.01
C THR A 73 14.08 -9.20 -11.14
N ASN A 74 13.38 -10.08 -10.41
CA ASN A 74 14.03 -11.10 -9.57
C ASN A 74 13.53 -12.52 -9.89
N SER A 75 14.50 -13.45 -9.94
CA SER A 75 14.60 -14.92 -9.75
C SER A 75 13.38 -15.85 -9.76
N PHE A 76 12.15 -15.36 -9.75
CA PHE A 76 10.94 -16.17 -9.71
C PHE A 76 10.55 -16.73 -11.07
N GLY A 77 10.96 -16.11 -12.19
CA GLY A 77 10.51 -16.56 -13.51
C GLY A 77 8.97 -16.61 -13.58
N LYS A 78 8.41 -17.35 -14.54
CA LYS A 78 6.97 -17.66 -14.55
C LYS A 78 6.68 -18.67 -13.44
N THR A 79 5.84 -18.30 -12.46
CA THR A 79 5.37 -19.20 -11.40
C THR A 79 3.84 -19.27 -11.39
N SER A 80 3.27 -20.10 -10.53
CA SER A 80 1.85 -20.12 -10.22
C SER A 80 1.60 -19.59 -8.80
N TYR A 81 0.38 -19.17 -8.50
CA TYR A 81 0.00 -18.81 -7.13
C TYR A 81 0.28 -19.90 -6.10
N SER A 82 0.09 -21.17 -6.45
CA SER A 82 0.39 -22.30 -5.55
C SER A 82 1.87 -22.39 -5.21
N SER A 83 2.73 -22.08 -6.18
CA SER A 83 4.19 -22.04 -5.99
C SER A 83 4.58 -20.84 -5.13
N LEU A 84 3.97 -19.67 -5.38
CA LEU A 84 4.15 -18.48 -4.54
C LEU A 84 3.72 -18.75 -3.10
N SER A 85 2.59 -19.44 -2.89
CA SER A 85 2.11 -19.83 -1.55
C SER A 85 3.13 -20.63 -0.77
N SER A 86 3.91 -21.47 -1.44
CA SER A 86 4.94 -22.30 -0.81
C SER A 86 6.19 -21.49 -0.43
N LEU A 87 6.34 -20.29 -0.98
CA LEU A 87 7.47 -19.37 -0.76
C LEU A 87 7.05 -18.15 0.06
N VAL A 88 5.83 -18.13 0.63
CA VAL A 88 5.31 -17.00 1.39
C VAL A 88 6.25 -16.63 2.53
N ASP A 89 6.76 -17.60 3.28
CA ASP A 89 7.65 -17.34 4.43
C ASP A 89 8.99 -16.70 4.01
N VAL A 90 9.41 -16.91 2.76
CA VAL A 90 10.65 -16.34 2.20
C VAL A 90 10.39 -14.94 1.63
N ILE A 91 9.25 -14.75 0.95
CA ILE A 91 8.91 -13.50 0.27
C ILE A 91 8.30 -12.48 1.24
N PHE A 92 7.54 -12.96 2.22
CA PHE A 92 6.82 -12.22 3.25
C PHE A 92 7.24 -12.79 4.62
N PRO A 93 8.50 -12.56 5.03
CA PRO A 93 8.96 -13.04 6.32
C PRO A 93 8.10 -12.45 7.44
N GLU A 94 7.96 -13.20 8.53
CA GLU A 94 7.29 -12.72 9.72
C GLU A 94 7.89 -11.37 10.14
N LEU A 95 7.02 -10.38 10.32
CA LEU A 95 7.47 -9.11 10.88
C LEU A 95 8.01 -9.40 12.28
N PRO A 96 9.18 -8.85 12.66
CA PRO A 96 9.63 -8.91 14.03
C PRO A 96 8.48 -8.46 14.91
N ARG A 97 8.19 -9.19 15.99
CA ARG A 97 7.25 -8.70 16.99
C ARG A 97 7.75 -7.31 17.39
N ASP A 98 6.89 -6.31 17.25
CA ASP A 98 7.29 -4.96 17.63
C ASP A 98 7.44 -4.97 19.16
N GLU A 99 8.67 -5.14 19.62
CA GLU A 99 9.01 -5.07 21.05
C GLU A 99 8.91 -3.64 21.56
N ARG A 100 8.75 -2.66 20.66
CA ARG A 100 8.46 -1.29 21.04
C ARG A 100 7.06 -1.24 21.67
N PRO A 101 6.92 -0.56 22.82
CA PRO A 101 5.60 -0.29 23.36
C PRO A 101 4.76 0.41 22.29
N PRO A 102 3.47 0.06 22.15
CA PRO A 102 2.60 0.67 21.16
C PRO A 102 2.66 2.18 21.33
N ASP A 103 2.92 2.89 20.23
CA ASP A 103 2.97 4.35 20.26
C ASP A 103 1.62 4.87 20.72
N GLU A 104 1.59 5.39 21.96
CA GLU A 104 0.36 5.86 22.57
C GLU A 104 -0.24 7.05 21.81
N ALA A 105 0.54 7.76 20.99
CA ALA A 105 0.02 8.82 20.14
C ALA A 105 -0.85 8.30 18.98
N PHE A 106 -0.58 7.08 18.49
CA PHE A 106 -1.25 6.50 17.31
C PHE A 106 -2.21 5.36 17.67
N ASN A 107 -2.87 5.43 18.82
CA ASN A 107 -3.97 4.53 19.15
C ASN A 107 -5.33 5.13 18.76
N ALA A 108 -6.36 4.28 18.64
CA ALA A 108 -7.72 4.70 18.22
C ALA A 108 -8.34 5.77 19.15
N PHE A 109 -7.87 5.89 20.39
CA PHE A 109 -8.36 6.84 21.37
C PHE A 109 -7.63 8.19 21.33
N ASN A 110 -6.34 8.22 21.01
CA ASN A 110 -5.50 9.42 21.05
C ASN A 110 -5.34 10.07 19.67
N TYR A 111 -5.21 9.29 18.60
CA TYR A 111 -4.91 9.82 17.26
C TYR A 111 -6.02 10.73 16.70
N TRP A 112 -7.28 10.42 17.05
CA TRP A 112 -8.45 11.16 16.57
C TRP A 112 -8.96 12.23 17.55
N LYS A 113 -8.28 12.43 18.69
CA LYS A 113 -8.68 13.48 19.62
C LYS A 113 -8.42 14.84 19.01
N VAL A 114 -9.46 15.67 19.03
CA VAL A 114 -9.29 17.11 18.82
C VAL A 114 -8.55 17.64 20.05
N PRO A 115 -7.43 18.38 19.90
CA PRO A 115 -6.76 19.03 21.02
C PRO A 115 -7.79 19.86 21.78
N VAL A 116 -7.84 19.70 23.10
CA VAL A 116 -8.70 20.53 23.94
C VAL A 116 -8.11 21.94 23.91
N GLU A 117 -8.89 22.92 23.45
CA GLU A 117 -8.50 24.32 23.54
C GLU A 117 -8.33 24.68 25.01
N ASP A 118 -7.15 25.21 25.35
CA ASP A 118 -6.84 25.65 26.71
C ASP A 118 -7.63 26.93 26.97
N PHE A 119 -8.81 26.80 27.56
CA PHE A 119 -9.53 27.95 28.10
C PHE A 119 -8.76 28.39 29.34
N GLY A 120 -7.76 29.24 29.12
CA GLY A 120 -6.84 29.73 30.14
C GLY A 120 -7.55 30.10 31.44
N GLU A 121 -6.84 29.91 32.56
CA GLU A 121 -7.32 30.14 33.93
C GLU A 121 -8.25 31.35 33.99
N ILE A 122 -9.51 31.10 34.31
CA ILE A 122 -10.44 32.15 34.69
C ILE A 122 -9.95 32.64 36.05
N ASP A 123 -9.21 33.75 36.04
CA ASP A 123 -8.86 34.50 37.24
C ASP A 123 -10.16 34.85 37.99
N PHE A 124 -10.31 34.30 39.20
CA PHE A 124 -11.37 34.65 40.16
C PHE A 124 -10.95 35.81 41.06
#